data_AF-A0A2W1AJE1-F1
#
_entry.id   AF-A0A2W1AJE1-F1
#
_cell.length_a   1.000
_cell.length_b   1.000
_cell.length_c   1.000
_cell.angle_alpha   90.00
_cell.angle_beta   90.00
_cell.angle_gamma   90.00
#
_symmetry.space_group_name_H-M   'P 1'
#
loop_
_entity.id
_entity.type
_entity.pdbx_description
1 polymer ?
#
loop_
_entity_poly.entity_id
_entity_poly.type
_entity_poly.pdbx_seq_one_letter_code
_entity_poly.pdbx_strand_id
1 'polypeptide(L)' 'MMWWFHDGSDWWMAFGALWMVVFWGVVAAVAIWAFRVLAGGRQETDSPTEIAKKRLARGEITLEQFEEIKKAL' A
#
# COMPACT_ATOMS: atom_id res chain seq x y z
N MET A 1 -13.03 -23.00 49.22
CA MET A 1 -13.39 -23.78 48.02
C MET A 1 -13.86 -22.81 46.93
N MET A 2 -12.94 -22.14 46.25
CA MET A 2 -13.23 -21.13 45.21
C MET A 2 -12.40 -21.41 43.95
N TRP A 3 -12.32 -22.69 43.55
CA TRP A 3 -11.42 -23.16 42.48
C TRP A 3 -12.16 -23.92 41.36
N TRP A 4 -13.49 -23.78 41.27
CA TRP A 4 -14.35 -24.59 40.38
C TRP A 4 -15.23 -23.77 39.43
N PHE A 5 -14.92 -22.48 39.20
CA PHE A 5 -15.74 -21.60 38.35
C PHE A 5 -14.97 -20.90 37.20
N HIS A 6 -13.75 -21.35 36.88
CA HIS A 6 -12.96 -20.73 35.80
C HIS A 6 -12.85 -21.55 34.50
N ASP A 7 -13.43 -22.75 34.41
CA ASP A 7 -13.24 -23.59 33.21
C ASP A 7 -14.17 -23.24 32.03
N GLY A 8 -15.17 -22.37 32.23
CA GLY A 8 -16.12 -21.96 31.20
C GLY A 8 -15.80 -20.63 30.49
N SER A 9 -14.95 -19.79 31.10
CA SER A 9 -14.60 -18.45 30.59
C SER A 9 -13.47 -18.46 29.56
N ASP A 10 -12.65 -19.51 29.57
CA ASP A 10 -11.41 -19.55 28.79
C ASP A 10 -11.66 -19.79 27.31
N TRP A 11 -12.67 -20.59 26.97
CA TRP A 11 -13.07 -20.83 25.58
C TRP A 11 -13.66 -19.59 24.92
N TRP A 12 -14.46 -18.82 25.67
CA TRP A 12 -15.04 -17.56 25.19
C TRP A 12 -13.98 -16.48 25.00
N MET A 13 -13.01 -16.39 25.93
CA MET A 13 -11.86 -15.50 25.79
C MET A 13 -10.95 -15.88 24.61
N ALA A 14 -10.67 -17.17 24.41
CA ALA A 14 -9.89 -17.64 23.27
C ALA A 14 -10.58 -17.33 21.93
N PHE A 15 -11.90 -17.53 21.86
CA PHE A 15 -12.68 -17.19 20.67
C PHE A 15 -12.67 -15.68 20.40
N GLY A 16 -12.82 -14.86 21.43
CA GLY A 16 -12.74 -13.39 21.32
C GLY A 16 -11.36 -12.92 20.86
N ALA A 17 -10.28 -13.50 21.39
CA ALA A 17 -8.91 -13.19 21.00
C ALA A 17 -8.64 -13.58 19.54
N LEU A 18 -9.10 -14.77 19.11
CA LEU A 18 -8.98 -15.22 17.73
C LEU A 18 -9.72 -14.27 16.77
N TRP A 19 -10.95 -13.88 17.11
CA TRP A 19 -11.72 -12.94 16.31
C TRP A 19 -11.03 -11.57 16.23
N MET A 20 -10.43 -11.09 17.32
CA MET A 20 -9.68 -9.83 17.28
C MET A 20 -8.52 -9.92 16.27
N VAL A 21 -7.75 -11.00 16.29
CA VAL A 21 -6.61 -11.20 15.37
C VAL A 21 -7.10 -11.31 13.93
N VAL A 22 -8.16 -12.06 13.66
CA VAL A 22 -8.74 -12.17 12.32
C VAL A 22 -9.24 -10.82 11.83
N PHE A 23 -9.93 -10.05 12.69
CA PHE A 23 -10.40 -8.71 12.35
C PHE A 23 -9.24 -7.79 11.95
N TRP A 24 -8.17 -7.73 12.75
CA TRP A 24 -6.99 -6.95 12.41
C TRP A 24 -6.27 -7.45 11.16
N GLY A 25 -6.21 -8.77 10.95
CA GLY A 25 -5.66 -9.37 9.74
C GLY A 25 -6.44 -8.95 8.48
N VAL A 26 -7.77 -8.95 8.55
CA VAL A 26 -8.64 -8.48 7.46
C VAL A 26 -8.46 -6.98 7.23
N VAL A 27 -8.45 -6.17 8.29
CA VAL A 27 -8.22 -4.72 8.19
C VAL A 27 -6.87 -4.42 7.53
N ALA A 28 -5.80 -5.10 7.95
CA ALA A 28 -4.48 -4.97 7.36
C ALA A 28 -4.45 -5.43 5.89
N ALA A 29 -5.08 -6.55 5.57
CA ALA A 29 -5.18 -7.04 4.20
C ALA A 29 -5.92 -6.06 3.28
N VAL A 30 -7.03 -5.48 3.75
CA VAL A 30 -7.78 -4.44 3.02
C VAL A 30 -6.94 -3.18 2.86
N ALA A 31 -6.24 -2.74 3.90
CA ALA A 31 -5.35 -1.58 3.81
C ALA A 31 -4.25 -1.81 2.77
N ILE A 32 -3.55 -2.95 2.81
CA ILE A 32 -2.52 -3.32 1.83
C ILE A 32 -3.11 -3.41 0.43
N TRP A 33 -4.28 -4.03 0.26
CA TRP A 33 -4.94 -4.14 -1.03
C TRP A 33 -5.35 -2.76 -1.57
N ALA A 34 -5.91 -1.89 -0.74
CA ALA A 34 -6.25 -0.52 -1.09
C ALA A 34 -5.00 0.27 -1.51
N PHE A 35 -3.92 0.20 -0.74
CA PHE A 35 -2.64 0.81 -1.12
C PHE A 35 -2.07 0.21 -2.39
N ARG A 36 -2.22 -1.10 -2.65
CA ARG A 36 -1.71 -1.75 -3.86
C ARG A 36 -2.53 -1.42 -5.10
N VAL A 37 -3.83 -1.21 -4.97
CA VAL A 37 -4.71 -0.73 -6.07
C VAL A 37 -4.45 0.75 -6.33
N LEU A 38 -4.36 1.57 -5.28
CA LEU A 38 -4.07 3.00 -5.40
C LEU A 38 -2.65 3.24 -5.90
N ALA A 39 -1.65 2.52 -5.39
CA ALA A 39 -0.26 2.58 -5.88
C ALA A 39 -0.07 1.86 -7.21
N GLY A 40 -0.88 0.85 -7.55
CA GLY A 40 -0.91 0.25 -8.88
C GLY A 40 -1.31 1.23 -9.98
N GLY A 41 -2.02 2.31 -9.63
CA GLY A 41 -2.28 3.46 -10.51
C GLY A 41 -1.36 4.67 -10.30
N ARG A 42 -0.42 4.61 -9.34
CA ARG A 42 0.43 5.76 -8.93
C ARG A 42 1.89 5.43 -8.65
N GLN A 43 2.35 4.25 -9.06
CA GLN A 43 3.77 3.93 -9.20
C GLN A 43 4.30 4.40 -10.57
N GLU A 44 3.60 5.32 -11.25
CA GLU A 44 4.26 6.44 -11.91
C GLU A 44 4.63 7.44 -10.82
N THR A 45 5.64 7.11 -10.01
CA THR A 45 6.61 8.16 -9.70
C THR A 45 7.16 8.52 -11.06
N ASP A 46 6.54 9.49 -11.73
CA ASP A 46 7.05 10.04 -12.97
C ASP A 46 8.48 10.45 -12.65
N SER A 47 9.42 9.56 -12.96
CA SER A 47 10.83 9.87 -12.95
C SER A 47 10.93 11.19 -13.71
N PRO A 48 11.81 12.12 -13.33
CA PRO A 48 12.01 13.35 -14.09
C PRO A 48 12.11 13.12 -15.61
N THR A 49 12.55 11.93 -16.03
CA THR A 49 12.51 11.43 -17.41
C THR A 49 11.10 11.23 -18.01
N GLU A 50 10.13 10.68 -17.27
CA GLU A 50 8.74 10.50 -17.74
C GLU A 50 8.00 11.85 -17.85
N ILE A 51 8.28 12.80 -16.95
CA ILE A 51 7.79 14.19 -17.09
C ILE A 51 8.36 14.81 -18.37
N ALA A 52 9.67 14.67 -18.61
CA ALA A 52 10.31 15.19 -19.80
C ALA A 52 9.75 14.53 -21.08
N LYS A 53 9.54 13.22 -21.07
CA LYS A 53 8.96 12.45 -22.17
C LYS A 53 7.53 12.88 -22.49
N LYS A 54 6.71 13.16 -21.47
CA LYS A 54 5.34 13.67 -21.63
C LYS A 54 5.31 15.06 -22.25
N ARG A 55 6.28 15.93 -21.90
CA ARG A 55 6.44 17.27 -22.49
C ARG A 55 6.95 17.20 -23.94
N LEU A 56 7.85 16.28 -24.24
CA LEU A 56 8.31 16.01 -25.61
C LEU A 56 7.13 15.55 -26.48
N ALA A 57 6.30 14.63 -25.98
CA ALA A 57 5.11 14.15 -26.69
C ALA A 57 4.05 15.25 -26.93
N ARG A 58 4.01 16.28 -26.08
CA ARG A 58 3.18 17.47 -26.27
C ARG A 58 3.82 18.52 -27.18
N GLY A 59 5.08 18.35 -27.56
CA GLY A 59 5.85 19.32 -28.34
C GLY A 59 6.28 20.57 -27.54
N GLU A 60 6.20 20.52 -26.21
CA GLU A 60 6.59 21.63 -25.33
C GLU A 60 8.12 21.77 -25.18
N ILE A 61 8.86 20.69 -25.45
CA ILE A 61 10.32 20.65 -25.45
C ILE A 61 10.84 19.96 -26.71
N THR A 62 12.06 20.29 -27.12
CA THR A 62 12.72 19.63 -28.25
C THR A 62 13.41 18.33 -27.82
N LEU A 63 13.74 17.47 -28.80
CA LEU A 63 14.48 16.23 -28.57
C LEU A 63 15.84 16.49 -27.90
N GLU A 64 16.49 17.60 -28.26
CA GLU A 64 17.79 18.01 -27.70
C GLU A 64 17.69 18.32 -26.20
N GLN A 65 16.66 19.08 -25.80
CA GLN A 65 16.39 19.40 -24.40
C GLN A 65 16.03 18.15 -23.59
N PHE A 66 15.32 17.20 -24.18
CA PHE A 66 15.03 15.91 -23.53
C PHE A 66 16.31 15.11 -23.27
N GLU A 67 17.23 15.06 -24.23
CA GLU A 67 18.51 14.36 -24.09
C GLU A 67 19.44 15.01 -23.06
N GLU A 68 19.45 16.33 -22.95
CA GLU A 68 20.20 17.03 -21.88
C GLU A 68 19.67 16.68 -20.49
N ILE A 69 18.35 16.70 -20.30
CA ILE A 69 17.72 16.34 -19.03
C ILE A 69 18.04 14.87 -18.68
N LYS A 70 17.94 13.97 -19.67
CA LYS A 70 18.24 12.55 -19.48
C LYS A 70 19.72 12.28 -19.14
N LYS A 71 20.65 13.10 -19.62
CA LYS A 71 22.08 12.99 -19.29
C LYS A 71 22.46 13.63 -17.94
N ALA A 72 21.65 14.56 -17.46
CA ALA A 72 21.88 15.27 -16.20
C ALA A 72 21.35 14.53 -14.96
N LEU A 73 20.45 13.54 -15.16
CA LEU A 73 19.92 12.62 -14.15
C LEU A 73 20.68 11.30 -14.12
#